data_AF-A0A7U9HUM8-F1
#
_entry.id   AF-A0A7U9HUM8-F1
#
_cell.length_a   1.000
_cell.length_b   1.000
_cell.length_c   1.000
_cell.angle_alpha   90.00
_cell.angle_beta   90.00
_cell.angle_gamma   90.00
#
_symmetry.space_group_name_H-M   'P 1'
#
loop_
_entity.id
_entity.type
_entity.pdbx_description
1 polymer ?
#
loop_
_entity_poly.entity_id
_entity_poly.type
_entity_poly.pdbx_seq_one_letter_code
_entity_poly.pdbx_strand_id
1 'polypeptide(L)'
;MRLREDEMKTLETYRFSSGAADVSSSMLFAWLLHDDGQLAKYVAHVRTEMGAANDAVAASMLVKRLSFLAPMALYAMSVWNKRLVLDPGRIWLDTDGEGEMWMPRFRFEPPEAEACGIERSRWREQVVRDVFAGLFAPLIARLRRLTRISPLVLWENVAIYVYWVYERWLEDESLAPVADRLRDDFRFLIHEADGRLFGQKDNPLRRFFKGASGMQRTTCCLYVHTKGGTCCQTCPTRARQRQTG
;
A
#
# COMPACT_ATOMS: atom_id res chain seq x y z
N MET A 1 2.13 -10.74 20.02
CA MET A 1 2.68 -12.09 19.79
C MET A 1 3.56 -12.07 18.56
N ARG A 2 4.60 -12.91 18.48
CA ARG A 2 5.39 -13.02 17.25
C ARG A 2 4.56 -13.68 16.14
N LEU A 3 4.79 -13.26 14.90
CA LEU A 3 4.26 -13.96 13.73
C LEU A 3 4.87 -15.35 13.65
N ARG A 4 4.07 -16.34 13.29
CA ARG A 4 4.56 -17.70 13.04
C ARG A 4 5.24 -17.78 11.67
N GLU A 5 6.06 -18.82 11.46
CA GLU A 5 6.76 -19.03 10.18
C GLU A 5 5.81 -19.20 8.99
N ASP A 6 4.68 -19.91 9.17
CA ASP A 6 3.64 -20.05 8.15
C ASP A 6 3.05 -18.68 7.78
N GLU A 7 2.79 -17.84 8.77
CA GLU A 7 2.26 -16.49 8.55
C GLU A 7 3.26 -15.60 7.83
N MET A 8 4.53 -15.61 8.25
CA MET A 8 5.58 -14.86 7.57
C MET A 8 5.72 -15.29 6.11
N LYS A 9 5.70 -16.60 5.83
CA LYS A 9 5.73 -17.14 4.46
C LYS A 9 4.53 -16.69 3.63
N THR A 10 3.32 -16.67 4.20
CA THR A 10 2.16 -16.10 3.50
C THR A 10 2.35 -14.61 3.21
N LEU A 11 2.91 -13.83 4.16
CA LEU A 11 3.14 -12.41 3.97
C LEU A 11 4.22 -12.09 2.92
N GLU A 12 5.09 -13.03 2.56
CA GLU A 12 6.06 -12.85 1.46
C GLU A 12 5.36 -12.56 0.11
N THR A 13 4.13 -13.06 -0.08
CA THR A 13 3.29 -12.72 -1.24
C THR A 13 2.89 -11.23 -1.29
N TYR A 14 2.94 -10.55 -0.14
CA TYR A 14 2.77 -9.11 0.02
C TYR A 14 4.10 -8.38 0.26
N ARG A 15 5.22 -8.98 -0.17
CA ARG A 15 6.58 -8.43 -0.08
C ARG A 15 7.14 -8.35 1.34
N PHE A 16 6.63 -9.13 2.29
CA PHE A 16 7.32 -9.29 3.57
C PHE A 16 8.70 -9.96 3.36
N SER A 17 9.68 -9.57 4.18
CA SER A 17 11.01 -10.18 4.24
C SER A 17 11.24 -10.77 5.63
N SER A 18 11.48 -12.07 5.66
CA SER A 18 11.87 -12.85 6.84
C SER A 18 13.40 -12.91 7.04
N GLY A 19 14.17 -12.43 6.06
CA GLY A 19 15.63 -12.55 6.02
C GLY A 19 16.39 -11.52 6.86
N ALA A 20 17.69 -11.79 7.07
CA ALA A 20 18.61 -10.84 7.67
C ALA A 20 18.82 -9.64 6.73
N ALA A 21 18.89 -8.43 7.30
CA ALA A 21 19.06 -7.20 6.54
C ALA A 21 20.40 -7.20 5.77
N ASP A 22 20.37 -6.90 4.48
CA ASP A 22 21.54 -6.26 3.86
C ASP A 22 21.51 -4.79 4.28
N VAL A 23 22.33 -4.46 5.28
CA VAL A 23 22.39 -3.13 5.91
C VAL A 23 22.74 -2.05 4.88
N SER A 24 23.44 -2.39 3.80
CA SER A 24 23.86 -1.43 2.77
C SER A 24 22.69 -0.86 1.96
N SER A 25 21.55 -1.57 1.93
CA SER A 25 20.41 -1.29 1.06
C SER A 25 19.07 -1.26 1.81
N SER A 26 19.11 -0.94 3.12
CA SER A 26 17.93 -0.92 3.99
C SER A 26 17.60 0.51 4.46
N MET A 27 16.32 0.88 4.46
CA MET A 27 15.84 2.19 4.94
C MET A 27 14.71 2.05 5.95
N LEU A 28 14.77 2.78 7.06
CA LEU A 28 13.69 2.80 8.05
C LEU A 28 12.50 3.64 7.55
N PHE A 29 11.28 3.11 7.65
CA PHE A 29 10.06 3.80 7.19
C PHE A 29 9.84 5.12 7.94
N ALA A 30 10.19 5.17 9.23
CA ALA A 30 10.15 6.40 10.04
C ALA A 30 10.93 7.56 9.40
N TRP A 31 12.03 7.31 8.66
CA TRP A 31 12.76 8.38 7.99
C TRP A 31 11.94 9.02 6.87
N LEU A 32 11.14 8.24 6.14
CA LEU A 32 10.20 8.76 5.15
C LEU A 32 9.08 9.60 5.80
N LEU A 33 8.79 9.38 7.08
CA LEU A 33 7.75 10.08 7.84
C LEU A 33 8.25 11.27 8.65
N HIS A 34 9.52 11.28 9.08
CA HIS A 34 10.06 12.34 9.96
C HIS A 34 11.29 13.11 9.45
N ASP A 35 12.02 12.65 8.43
CA ASP A 35 13.23 13.32 7.93
C ASP A 35 13.11 13.78 6.45
N ASP A 36 13.17 15.10 6.19
CA ASP A 36 13.05 15.70 4.84
C ASP A 36 14.24 15.38 3.93
N GLY A 37 15.45 15.29 4.49
CA GLY A 37 16.64 14.92 3.74
C GLY A 37 16.59 13.46 3.28
N GLN A 38 16.17 12.55 4.16
CA GLN A 38 16.04 11.13 3.83
C GLN A 38 14.91 10.88 2.82
N LEU A 39 13.77 11.54 2.98
CA LEU A 39 12.68 11.43 1.99
C LEU A 39 13.13 11.91 0.60
N ALA A 40 13.82 13.05 0.52
CA ALA A 40 14.33 13.57 -0.75
C ALA A 40 15.36 12.63 -1.40
N LYS A 41 16.31 12.11 -0.60
CA LYS A 41 17.28 11.11 -1.07
C LYS A 41 16.60 9.85 -1.59
N TYR A 42 15.58 9.35 -0.89
CA TYR A 42 14.89 8.13 -1.31
C TYR A 42 14.05 8.34 -2.58
N VAL A 43 13.37 9.49 -2.72
CA VAL A 43 12.68 9.84 -3.97
C VAL A 43 13.68 9.94 -5.14
N ALA A 44 14.86 10.52 -4.93
CA ALA A 44 15.92 10.56 -5.93
C ALA A 44 16.45 9.17 -6.29
N HIS A 45 16.63 8.29 -5.30
CA HIS A 45 16.99 6.88 -5.53
C HIS A 45 15.93 6.18 -6.39
N VAL A 46 14.64 6.24 -6.01
CA VAL A 46 13.54 5.67 -6.81
C VAL A 46 13.49 6.25 -8.22
N ARG A 47 13.78 7.54 -8.37
CA ARG A 47 13.82 8.19 -9.68
C ARG A 47 14.90 7.58 -10.57
N THR A 48 16.10 7.39 -10.04
CA THR A 48 17.22 6.77 -10.76
C THR A 48 16.89 5.33 -11.13
N GLU A 49 16.48 4.52 -10.15
CA GLU A 49 16.22 3.09 -10.33
C GLU A 49 15.09 2.81 -11.33
N MET A 50 14.02 3.61 -11.28
CA MET A 50 12.89 3.46 -12.20
C MET A 50 13.09 4.20 -13.53
N GLY A 51 14.17 5.00 -13.67
CA GLY A 51 14.32 5.94 -14.77
C GLY A 51 13.10 6.87 -14.91
N ALA A 52 12.61 7.40 -13.80
CA ALA A 52 11.43 8.25 -13.77
C ALA A 52 11.74 9.66 -14.30
N ALA A 53 10.81 10.21 -15.09
CA ALA A 53 11.02 11.51 -15.75
C ALA A 53 11.25 12.68 -14.76
N ASN A 54 10.64 12.63 -13.57
CA ASN A 54 10.80 13.62 -12.52
C ASN A 54 10.42 13.05 -11.14
N ASP A 55 10.61 13.85 -10.10
CA ASP A 55 10.38 13.45 -8.71
C ASP A 55 8.90 13.16 -8.39
N ALA A 56 7.95 13.79 -9.11
CA ALA A 56 6.54 13.46 -8.94
C ALA A 56 6.23 12.06 -9.48
N VAL A 57 6.80 11.66 -10.62
CA VAL A 57 6.68 10.29 -11.15
C VAL A 57 7.31 9.30 -10.17
N ALA A 58 8.50 9.61 -9.64
CA ALA A 58 9.16 8.77 -8.64
C ALA A 58 8.33 8.63 -7.35
N ALA A 59 7.74 9.73 -6.84
CA ALA A 59 6.84 9.70 -5.69
C ALA A 59 5.60 8.82 -5.93
N SER A 60 5.02 8.87 -7.14
CA SER A 60 3.91 7.99 -7.52
C SER A 60 4.33 6.52 -7.50
N MET A 61 5.49 6.19 -8.05
CA MET A 61 6.03 4.82 -8.06
C MET A 61 6.36 4.33 -6.66
N LEU A 62 6.97 5.18 -5.84
CA LEU A 62 7.23 4.91 -4.43
C LEU A 62 5.94 4.52 -3.71
N VAL A 63 4.89 5.36 -3.76
CA VAL A 63 3.60 5.03 -3.11
C VAL A 63 3.00 3.76 -3.71
N LYS A 64 3.06 3.57 -5.03
CA LYS A 64 2.55 2.36 -5.68
C LYS A 64 3.22 1.08 -5.15
N ARG A 65 4.53 1.11 -4.87
CA ARG A 65 5.23 -0.03 -4.25
C ARG A 65 4.91 -0.17 -2.77
N LEU A 66 4.87 0.94 -2.04
CA LEU A 66 4.52 0.93 -0.62
C LEU A 66 3.06 0.52 -0.36
N SER A 67 2.17 0.65 -1.36
CA SER A 67 0.77 0.20 -1.29
C SER A 67 0.62 -1.26 -0.86
N PHE A 68 1.62 -2.13 -1.08
CA PHE A 68 1.60 -3.53 -0.64
C PHE A 68 1.49 -3.70 0.88
N LEU A 69 1.86 -2.70 1.69
CA LEU A 69 1.63 -2.70 3.14
C LEU A 69 0.12 -2.78 3.49
N ALA A 70 -0.75 -2.18 2.68
CA ALA A 70 -2.18 -2.22 2.94
C ALA A 70 -2.77 -3.63 2.77
N PRO A 71 -2.62 -4.32 1.62
CA PRO A 71 -2.98 -5.72 1.48
C PRO A 71 -2.37 -6.63 2.55
N MET A 72 -1.10 -6.44 2.92
CA MET A 72 -0.44 -7.25 3.96
C MET A 72 -1.17 -7.15 5.31
N ALA A 73 -1.44 -5.93 5.75
CA ALA A 73 -2.13 -5.67 7.01
C ALA A 73 -3.60 -6.10 6.98
N LEU A 74 -4.28 -5.88 5.86
CA LEU A 74 -5.67 -6.27 5.66
C LEU A 74 -5.82 -7.78 5.54
N TYR A 75 -4.83 -8.50 5.02
CA TYR A 75 -4.84 -9.97 5.01
C TYR A 75 -4.78 -10.51 6.43
N ALA A 76 -3.83 -10.02 7.24
CA ALA A 76 -3.73 -10.40 8.64
C ALA A 76 -5.05 -10.10 9.38
N MET A 77 -5.67 -8.96 9.09
CA MET A 77 -6.95 -8.58 9.69
C MET A 77 -8.09 -9.52 9.30
N SER A 78 -8.32 -9.67 8.00
CA SER A 78 -9.53 -10.28 7.46
C SER A 78 -9.43 -11.80 7.36
N VAL A 79 -8.23 -12.37 7.25
CA VAL A 79 -8.01 -13.82 7.17
C VAL A 79 -7.61 -14.41 8.52
N TRP A 80 -6.76 -13.73 9.28
CA TRP A 80 -6.25 -14.28 10.55
C TRP A 80 -6.87 -13.66 11.80
N ASN A 81 -7.69 -12.61 11.68
CA ASN A 81 -8.11 -11.79 12.83
C ASN A 81 -6.90 -11.33 13.65
N LYS A 82 -5.84 -10.89 12.96
CA LYS A 82 -4.59 -10.38 13.54
C LYS A 82 -4.31 -8.95 13.07
N ARG A 83 -3.91 -8.09 13.98
CA ARG A 83 -3.43 -6.74 13.71
C ARG A 83 -1.91 -6.76 13.70
N LEU A 84 -1.28 -6.48 12.57
CA LEU A 84 0.18 -6.32 12.52
C LEU A 84 0.59 -5.11 13.34
N VAL A 85 1.69 -5.21 14.08
CA VAL A 85 2.26 -4.08 14.83
C VAL A 85 3.07 -3.22 13.86
N LEU A 86 2.44 -2.16 13.34
CA LEU A 86 2.98 -1.30 12.29
C LEU A 86 3.53 0.02 12.84
N ASP A 87 4.58 -0.07 13.65
CA ASP A 87 5.35 1.11 14.08
C ASP A 87 6.31 1.53 12.96
N PRO A 88 6.26 2.78 12.44
CA PRO A 88 7.22 3.28 11.45
C PRO A 88 8.69 3.08 11.86
N GLY A 89 8.99 3.11 13.17
CA GLY A 89 10.31 2.89 13.73
C GLY A 89 10.76 1.43 13.73
N ARG A 90 9.90 0.50 13.29
CA ARG A 90 10.16 -0.94 13.22
C ARG A 90 9.96 -1.54 11.83
N ILE A 91 9.57 -0.72 10.85
CA ILE A 91 9.35 -1.13 9.47
C ILE A 91 10.58 -0.73 8.65
N TRP A 92 11.29 -1.71 8.11
CA TRP A 92 12.40 -1.52 7.20
C TRP A 92 11.97 -1.77 5.76
N LEU A 93 12.48 -0.95 4.86
CA LEU A 93 12.40 -1.08 3.43
C LEU A 93 13.72 -1.63 2.93
N ASP A 94 13.76 -2.92 2.64
CA ASP A 94 14.95 -3.59 2.13
C ASP A 94 14.85 -3.57 0.60
N THR A 95 15.84 -3.00 -0.09
CA THR A 95 15.91 -3.02 -1.55
C THR A 95 16.89 -4.08 -2.01
N ASP A 96 16.41 -4.99 -2.84
CA ASP A 96 17.25 -5.99 -3.48
C ASP A 96 18.07 -5.26 -4.56
N GLY A 97 19.41 -5.26 -4.43
CA GLY A 97 20.30 -4.69 -5.46
C GLY A 97 20.30 -5.48 -6.78
N GLU A 98 19.51 -6.54 -6.87
CA GLU A 98 19.48 -7.49 -7.98
C GLU A 98 18.04 -7.57 -8.54
N GLY A 99 17.78 -6.82 -9.61
CA GLY A 99 16.54 -6.89 -10.38
C GLY A 99 16.45 -5.82 -11.46
N GLU A 100 15.78 -6.12 -12.57
CA GLU A 100 15.58 -5.15 -13.68
C GLU A 100 14.70 -3.95 -13.29
N MET A 101 13.94 -4.05 -12.19
CA MET A 101 13.00 -3.02 -11.75
C MET A 101 12.94 -2.92 -10.23
N TRP A 102 13.16 -1.73 -9.70
CA TRP A 102 13.13 -1.47 -8.26
C TRP A 102 11.79 -1.82 -7.62
N MET A 103 11.90 -2.59 -6.53
CA MET A 103 10.79 -3.09 -5.73
C MET A 103 11.27 -3.38 -4.29
N PRO A 104 10.89 -2.57 -3.29
CA PRO A 104 11.26 -2.83 -1.90
C PRO A 104 10.54 -4.07 -1.35
N ARG A 105 11.15 -4.68 -0.34
CA ARG A 105 10.53 -5.63 0.61
C ARG A 105 10.34 -4.94 1.97
N PHE A 106 9.38 -5.43 2.75
CA PHE A 106 9.08 -4.92 4.08
C PHE A 106 9.57 -5.91 5.13
N ARG A 107 10.42 -5.46 6.04
CA ARG A 107 10.84 -6.25 7.19
C ARG A 107 10.37 -5.58 8.47
N PHE A 108 9.74 -6.36 9.34
CA PHE A 108 9.26 -5.88 10.63
C PHE A 108 10.19 -6.39 11.72
N GLU A 109 10.69 -5.49 12.55
CA GLU A 109 11.66 -5.83 13.59
C GLU A 109 11.22 -5.29 14.95
N PRO A 110 10.64 -6.14 15.83
CA PRO A 110 10.28 -7.55 15.61
C PRO A 110 9.01 -7.78 14.75
N PRO A 111 8.85 -8.96 14.12
CA PRO A 111 7.63 -9.31 13.39
C PRO A 111 6.53 -9.72 14.36
N GLU A 112 5.68 -8.77 14.72
CA GLU A 112 4.65 -8.94 15.75
C GLU A 112 3.25 -8.62 15.25
N ALA A 113 2.28 -9.32 15.85
CA ALA A 113 0.87 -9.08 15.66
C ALA A 113 0.10 -9.22 16.97
N GLU A 114 -1.10 -8.68 17.02
CA GLU A 114 -2.04 -8.79 18.12
C GLU A 114 -3.31 -9.49 17.63
N ALA A 115 -3.82 -10.45 18.40
CA ALA A 115 -5.09 -11.10 18.07
C ALA A 115 -6.26 -10.14 18.25
N CYS A 116 -7.32 -10.36 17.48
CA CYS A 116 -8.60 -9.72 17.70
C CYS A 116 -9.11 -10.03 19.12
N GLY A 117 -9.38 -8.97 19.89
CA GLY A 117 -10.06 -9.08 21.18
C GLY A 117 -11.58 -9.23 21.03
N ILE A 118 -12.31 -9.00 22.12
CA ILE A 118 -13.77 -9.12 22.19
C ILE A 118 -14.47 -8.08 21.28
N GLU A 119 -13.94 -6.85 21.24
CA GLU A 119 -14.52 -5.73 20.48
C GLU A 119 -13.96 -5.63 19.05
N ARG A 120 -14.39 -6.55 18.17
CA ARG A 120 -13.87 -6.62 16.78
C ARG A 120 -14.04 -5.31 16.00
N SER A 121 -15.15 -4.60 16.17
CA SER A 121 -15.42 -3.35 15.44
C SER A 121 -14.35 -2.28 15.74
N ARG A 122 -14.08 -2.02 17.04
CA ARG A 122 -13.05 -1.06 17.45
C ARG A 122 -11.66 -1.52 17.07
N TRP A 123 -11.39 -2.82 17.19
CA TRP A 123 -10.12 -3.40 16.77
C TRP A 123 -9.87 -3.26 15.26
N ARG A 124 -10.91 -3.46 14.44
CA ARG A 124 -10.87 -3.26 12.98
C ARG A 124 -10.61 -1.79 12.63
N GLU A 125 -11.29 -0.86 13.29
CA GLU A 125 -11.00 0.58 13.11
C GLU A 125 -9.52 0.90 13.39
N GLN A 126 -8.94 0.30 14.44
CA GLN A 126 -7.54 0.51 14.77
C GLN A 126 -6.61 -0.03 13.70
N VAL A 127 -6.86 -1.23 13.15
CA VAL A 127 -6.05 -1.79 12.05
C VAL A 127 -6.04 -0.85 10.85
N VAL A 128 -7.22 -0.36 10.45
CA VAL A 128 -7.35 0.60 9.33
C VAL A 128 -6.62 1.90 9.65
N ARG A 129 -6.75 2.41 10.88
CA ARG A 129 -6.06 3.61 11.32
C ARG A 129 -4.54 3.46 11.27
N ASP A 130 -3.99 2.36 11.77
CA ASP A 130 -2.55 2.10 11.84
C ASP A 130 -1.93 2.14 10.44
N VAL A 131 -2.58 1.52 9.46
CA VAL A 131 -2.12 1.49 8.07
C VAL A 131 -2.31 2.84 7.40
N PHE A 132 -3.53 3.35 7.34
CA PHE A 132 -3.86 4.47 6.45
C PHE A 132 -3.57 5.82 7.09
N ALA A 133 -4.03 6.07 8.31
CA ALA A 133 -3.72 7.32 9.02
C ALA A 133 -2.29 7.31 9.58
N GLY A 134 -1.78 6.16 10.01
CA GLY A 134 -0.45 6.02 10.63
C GLY A 134 0.70 6.04 9.62
N LEU A 135 0.55 5.40 8.46
CA LEU A 135 1.63 5.29 7.47
C LEU A 135 1.35 6.13 6.21
N PHE A 136 0.23 5.89 5.52
CA PHE A 136 0.01 6.48 4.19
C PHE A 136 -0.30 7.97 4.23
N ALA A 137 -1.17 8.43 5.13
CA ALA A 137 -1.55 9.84 5.23
C ALA A 137 -0.36 10.78 5.45
N PRO A 138 0.54 10.55 6.45
CA PRO A 138 1.70 11.40 6.64
C PRO A 138 2.67 11.31 5.46
N LEU A 139 2.93 10.12 4.91
CA LEU A 139 3.78 9.95 3.74
C LEU A 139 3.27 10.75 2.52
N ILE A 140 1.98 10.61 2.20
CA ILE A 140 1.33 11.31 1.08
C ILE A 140 1.40 12.83 1.27
N ALA A 141 1.17 13.31 2.49
CA ALA A 141 1.27 14.74 2.80
C ALA A 141 2.69 15.27 2.59
N ARG A 142 3.72 14.49 2.96
CA ARG A 142 5.12 14.85 2.76
C ARG A 142 5.54 14.83 1.29
N LEU A 143 5.16 13.79 0.56
CA LEU A 143 5.43 13.69 -0.88
C LEU A 143 4.76 14.82 -1.66
N ARG A 144 3.52 15.20 -1.32
CA ARG A 144 2.87 16.38 -1.90
C ARG A 144 3.70 17.65 -1.70
N ARG A 145 4.25 17.87 -0.50
CA ARG A 145 5.08 19.06 -0.22
C ARG A 145 6.38 19.04 -1.02
N LEU A 146 7.04 17.88 -1.07
CA LEU A 146 8.33 17.70 -1.73
C LEU A 146 8.23 17.81 -3.25
N THR A 147 7.25 17.13 -3.88
CA THR A 147 7.23 16.94 -5.34
C THR A 147 6.05 17.60 -6.05
N ARG A 148 5.14 18.24 -5.29
CA ARG A 148 3.88 18.83 -5.78
C ARG A 148 2.92 17.84 -6.44
N ILE A 149 3.15 16.53 -6.32
CA ILE A 149 2.23 15.51 -6.83
C ILE A 149 0.85 15.63 -6.19
N SER A 150 -0.19 15.38 -6.98
CA SER A 150 -1.57 15.35 -6.50
C SER A 150 -1.77 14.20 -5.50
N PRO A 151 -2.28 14.46 -4.28
CA PRO A 151 -2.64 13.40 -3.34
C PRO A 151 -3.68 12.42 -3.90
N LEU A 152 -4.50 12.83 -4.86
CA LEU A 152 -5.48 11.94 -5.49
C LEU A 152 -4.81 10.80 -6.26
N VAL A 153 -3.69 11.09 -6.93
CA VAL A 153 -2.90 10.06 -7.64
C VAL A 153 -2.34 9.05 -6.65
N LEU A 154 -1.79 9.55 -5.54
CA LEU A 154 -1.17 8.72 -4.50
C LEU A 154 -2.21 7.86 -3.76
N TRP A 155 -3.34 8.45 -3.35
CA TRP A 155 -4.42 7.70 -2.70
C TRP A 155 -5.05 6.67 -3.63
N GLU A 156 -5.24 6.97 -4.92
CA GLU A 156 -5.76 5.97 -5.86
C GLU A 156 -4.78 4.82 -6.09
N ASN A 157 -3.46 5.07 -6.07
CA ASN A 157 -2.45 4.00 -6.08
C ASN A 157 -2.59 3.06 -4.88
N VAL A 158 -2.97 3.56 -3.70
CA VAL A 158 -3.25 2.71 -2.53
C VAL A 158 -4.57 1.98 -2.71
N ALA A 159 -5.61 2.71 -3.12
CA ALA A 159 -6.98 2.19 -3.16
C ALA A 159 -7.16 1.01 -4.12
N ILE A 160 -6.54 1.06 -5.30
CA ILE A 160 -6.64 -0.03 -6.29
C ILE A 160 -6.06 -1.34 -5.77
N TYR A 161 -4.98 -1.29 -4.98
CA TYR A 161 -4.40 -2.50 -4.39
C TYR A 161 -5.33 -3.13 -3.36
N VAL A 162 -6.09 -2.32 -2.62
CA VAL A 162 -7.13 -2.81 -1.71
C VAL A 162 -8.23 -3.52 -2.50
N TYR A 163 -8.75 -2.91 -3.58
CA TYR A 163 -9.83 -3.54 -4.36
C TYR A 163 -9.36 -4.84 -5.00
N TRP A 164 -8.21 -4.79 -5.68
CA TRP A 164 -7.63 -5.92 -6.38
C TRP A 164 -7.40 -7.12 -5.45
N VAL A 165 -6.90 -6.88 -4.24
CA VAL A 165 -6.61 -7.99 -3.33
C VAL A 165 -7.88 -8.59 -2.73
N TYR A 166 -8.88 -7.77 -2.39
CA TYR A 166 -10.15 -8.28 -1.86
C TYR A 166 -10.95 -9.05 -2.92
N GLU A 167 -10.95 -8.60 -4.17
CA GLU A 167 -11.53 -9.34 -5.28
C GLU A 167 -10.87 -10.72 -5.39
N ARG A 168 -9.53 -10.78 -5.40
CA ARG A 168 -8.79 -12.04 -5.43
C ARG A 168 -9.05 -12.94 -4.23
N TRP A 169 -9.17 -12.39 -3.01
CA TRP A 169 -9.46 -13.19 -1.82
C TRP A 169 -10.88 -13.76 -1.82
N LEU A 170 -11.83 -13.04 -2.40
CA LEU A 170 -13.22 -13.50 -2.53
C LEU A 170 -13.37 -14.58 -3.61
N GLU A 171 -12.47 -14.63 -4.58
CA GLU A 171 -12.37 -15.67 -5.61
C GLU A 171 -11.55 -16.90 -5.17
N ASP A 172 -10.76 -16.78 -4.09
CA ASP A 172 -9.91 -17.86 -3.59
C ASP A 172 -10.71 -18.87 -2.77
N GLU A 173 -10.91 -20.06 -3.33
CA GLU A 173 -11.65 -21.17 -2.68
C GLU A 173 -11.04 -21.58 -1.33
N SER A 174 -9.72 -21.42 -1.14
CA SER A 174 -9.07 -21.72 0.15
C SER A 174 -9.50 -20.77 1.27
N LEU A 175 -10.05 -19.59 0.92
CA LEU A 175 -10.57 -18.59 1.85
C LEU A 175 -12.10 -18.66 2.02
N ALA A 176 -12.76 -19.65 1.40
CA ALA A 176 -14.20 -19.86 1.57
C ALA A 176 -14.68 -19.89 3.04
N PRO A 177 -13.96 -20.50 4.00
CA PRO A 177 -14.35 -20.49 5.41
C PRO A 177 -14.41 -19.10 6.06
N VAL A 178 -13.79 -18.09 5.45
CA VAL A 178 -13.73 -16.71 5.95
C VAL A 178 -14.37 -15.71 4.99
N ALA A 179 -15.07 -16.17 3.95
CA ALA A 179 -15.62 -15.33 2.88
C ALA A 179 -16.59 -14.26 3.40
N ASP A 180 -17.45 -14.59 4.37
CA ASP A 180 -18.39 -13.61 4.92
C ASP A 180 -17.68 -12.48 5.68
N ARG A 181 -16.59 -12.81 6.38
CA ARG A 181 -15.75 -11.83 7.04
C ARG A 181 -15.00 -10.96 6.04
N LEU A 182 -14.50 -11.54 4.94
CA LEU A 182 -13.88 -10.77 3.85
C LEU A 182 -14.87 -9.79 3.24
N ARG A 183 -16.12 -10.20 2.97
CA ARG A 183 -17.17 -9.32 2.46
C ARG A 183 -17.52 -8.21 3.46
N ASP A 184 -17.64 -8.54 4.74
CA ASP A 184 -17.95 -7.58 5.79
C ASP A 184 -16.83 -6.55 5.97
N ASP A 185 -15.57 -6.98 6.02
CA ASP A 185 -14.41 -6.11 6.15
C ASP A 185 -14.23 -5.22 4.91
N PHE A 186 -14.49 -5.76 3.71
CA PHE A 186 -14.48 -4.95 2.49
C PHE A 186 -15.59 -3.91 2.48
N ARG A 187 -16.83 -4.30 2.84
CA ARG A 187 -17.97 -3.37 2.94
C ARG A 187 -17.66 -2.26 3.93
N PHE A 188 -17.09 -2.60 5.08
CA PHE A 188 -16.64 -1.63 6.07
C PHE A 188 -15.64 -0.63 5.48
N LEU A 189 -14.55 -1.13 4.87
CA LEU A 189 -13.49 -0.28 4.29
C LEU A 189 -14.03 0.72 3.26
N ILE A 190 -15.00 0.31 2.44
CA ILE A 190 -15.50 1.12 1.33
C ILE A 190 -16.67 2.03 1.74
N HIS A 191 -17.57 1.56 2.60
CA HIS A 191 -18.86 2.23 2.82
C HIS A 191 -19.04 2.79 4.22
N GLU A 192 -18.42 2.19 5.24
CA GLU A 192 -18.69 2.50 6.66
C GLU A 192 -17.53 3.24 7.34
N ALA A 193 -16.29 2.97 6.91
CA ALA A 193 -15.09 3.53 7.50
C ALA A 193 -15.04 5.07 7.32
N ASP A 194 -14.95 5.77 8.44
CA ASP A 194 -14.84 7.23 8.51
C ASP A 194 -13.51 7.73 7.93
N GLY A 195 -13.51 8.91 7.30
CA GLY A 195 -12.31 9.54 6.73
C GLY A 195 -11.16 9.68 7.72
N ARG A 196 -11.44 9.84 9.03
CA ARG A 196 -10.44 9.95 10.09
C ARG A 196 -9.55 8.72 10.21
N LEU A 197 -10.04 7.54 9.83
CA LEU A 197 -9.24 6.30 9.82
C LEU A 197 -8.18 6.32 8.72
N PHE A 198 -8.31 7.23 7.76
CA PHE A 198 -7.35 7.46 6.68
C PHE A 198 -6.57 8.77 6.86
N GLY A 199 -6.75 9.47 7.99
CA GLY A 199 -6.18 10.81 8.20
C GLY A 199 -6.69 11.84 7.20
N GLN A 200 -7.88 11.62 6.63
CA GLN A 200 -8.51 12.49 5.63
C GLN A 200 -9.87 12.98 6.14
N LYS A 201 -10.43 14.00 5.48
CA LYS A 201 -11.82 14.43 5.72
C LYS A 201 -12.82 13.37 5.25
N ASP A 202 -12.58 12.83 4.07
CA ASP A 202 -13.43 11.83 3.41
C ASP A 202 -12.64 10.54 3.18
N ASN A 203 -13.32 9.39 3.17
CA ASN A 203 -12.69 8.10 2.91
C ASN A 203 -12.12 8.05 1.47
N PRO A 204 -10.78 7.96 1.30
CA PRO A 204 -10.14 7.95 -0.01
C PRO A 204 -10.41 6.67 -0.78
N LEU A 205 -10.66 5.53 -0.12
CA LEU A 205 -11.08 4.31 -0.80
C LEU A 205 -12.49 4.51 -1.39
N ARG A 206 -13.45 4.95 -0.58
CA ARG A 206 -14.81 5.21 -1.08
C ARG A 206 -14.83 6.12 -2.32
N ARG A 207 -13.97 7.14 -2.35
CA ARG A 207 -13.87 8.10 -3.45
C ARG A 207 -13.56 7.46 -4.81
N PHE A 208 -12.71 6.43 -4.85
CA PHE A 208 -12.25 5.82 -6.09
C PHE A 208 -12.98 4.52 -6.44
N PHE A 209 -13.81 4.00 -5.53
CA PHE A 209 -14.55 2.77 -5.73
C PHE A 209 -15.72 2.98 -6.70
N LYS A 210 -15.77 2.15 -7.76
CA LYS A 210 -16.78 2.23 -8.85
C LYS A 210 -17.62 0.95 -8.97
N GLY A 211 -17.78 0.20 -7.88
CA GLY A 211 -18.52 -1.08 -7.89
C GLY A 211 -17.83 -2.14 -8.75
N ALA A 212 -18.61 -2.89 -9.55
CA ALA A 212 -18.10 -3.95 -10.45
C ALA A 212 -17.09 -3.47 -11.51
N SER A 213 -16.98 -2.14 -11.73
CA SER A 213 -15.94 -1.53 -12.58
C SER A 213 -14.71 -1.05 -11.78
N GLY A 214 -14.59 -1.48 -10.52
CA GLY A 214 -13.73 -0.94 -9.47
C GLY A 214 -12.23 -0.88 -9.78
N MET A 215 -11.77 -1.57 -10.82
CA MET A 215 -10.38 -1.50 -11.27
C MET A 215 -10.08 -0.29 -12.19
N GLN A 216 -11.09 0.36 -12.78
CA GLN A 216 -10.86 1.44 -13.74
C GLN A 216 -10.43 2.73 -13.05
N ARG A 217 -9.18 3.12 -13.30
CA ARG A 217 -8.58 4.29 -12.69
C ARG A 217 -9.19 5.58 -13.20
N THR A 218 -9.26 6.57 -12.31
CA THR A 218 -9.63 7.96 -12.55
C THR A 218 -8.38 8.80 -12.82
N THR A 219 -7.24 8.43 -12.23
CA THR A 219 -5.94 9.09 -12.43
C THR A 219 -4.93 8.18 -13.12
N CYS A 220 -4.01 8.78 -13.87
CA CYS A 220 -2.83 8.07 -14.36
C CYS A 220 -1.88 7.82 -13.18
N CYS A 221 -1.42 6.57 -13.00
CA CYS A 221 -0.42 6.24 -11.98
C CYS A 221 0.98 6.76 -12.30
N LEU A 222 1.18 7.41 -13.46
CA LEU A 222 2.44 7.94 -13.97
C LEU A 222 3.50 6.89 -14.36
N TYR A 223 3.17 5.60 -14.31
CA TYR A 223 4.10 4.54 -14.73
C TYR A 223 4.58 4.69 -16.19
N VAL A 224 3.75 5.21 -17.10
CA VAL A 224 4.15 5.49 -18.50
C VAL A 224 5.31 6.49 -18.62
N HIS A 225 5.64 7.22 -17.55
CA HIS A 225 6.75 8.19 -17.51
C HIS A 225 8.00 7.62 -16.82
N THR A 226 8.12 6.31 -16.71
CA THR A 226 9.34 5.60 -16.25
C THR A 226 10.05 4.94 -17.44
N LYS A 227 11.32 4.55 -17.27
CA LYS A 227 12.02 3.75 -18.26
C LYS A 227 11.29 2.41 -18.45
N GLY A 228 10.98 2.06 -19.70
CA GLY A 228 10.18 0.87 -20.03
C GLY A 228 8.72 0.92 -19.59
N GLY A 229 8.23 2.07 -19.12
CA GLY A 229 6.86 2.25 -18.65
C GLY A 229 5.83 2.19 -19.77
N THR A 230 4.69 1.53 -19.51
CA THR A 230 3.59 1.41 -20.47
C THR A 230 2.24 1.81 -19.86
N CYS A 231 1.26 2.12 -20.70
CA CYS A 231 -0.11 2.35 -20.24
C CYS A 231 -0.75 1.04 -19.78
N CYS A 232 -1.11 0.95 -18.48
CA CYS A 232 -1.85 -0.20 -17.96
C CYS A 232 -3.26 -0.29 -18.58
N GLN A 233 -3.87 -1.48 -18.51
CA GLN A 233 -5.21 -1.71 -19.05
C GLN A 233 -6.28 -0.80 -18.43
N THR A 234 -6.09 -0.43 -17.17
CA THR A 234 -7.00 0.41 -16.38
C THR A 234 -6.66 1.91 -16.45
N CYS A 235 -5.67 2.31 -17.26
CA CYS A 235 -5.19 3.68 -17.35
C CYS A 235 -6.23 4.62 -18.02
N PRO A 236 -6.57 5.78 -17.42
CA PRO A 236 -7.51 6.71 -18.04
C PRO A 236 -6.96 7.33 -19.33
N THR A 237 -5.64 7.46 -19.48
CA THR A 237 -5.00 7.96 -20.70
C THR A 237 -5.30 7.04 -21.90
N ARG A 238 -5.32 5.72 -21.68
CA ARG A 238 -5.64 4.75 -22.74
C ARG A 238 -7.11 4.82 -23.15
N ALA A 239 -8.01 5.03 -22.18
CA ALA A 239 -9.44 5.20 -22.45
C ALA A 239 -9.73 6.47 -23.25
N ARG A 240 -9.03 7.58 -22.94
CA ARG A 240 -9.18 8.85 -23.68
C ARG A 240 -8.69 8.75 -25.12
N GLN A 241 -7.58 8.06 -25.37
CA GLN A 241 -7.04 7.86 -26.73
C GLN A 241 -7.99 7.06 -27.64
N ARG A 242 -8.81 6.16 -27.07
CA ARG A 242 -9.83 5.38 -27.81
C ARG A 242 -11.11 6.17 -28.13
N GLN A 243 -11.35 7.31 -27.49
CA GLN A 243 -12.54 8.15 -27.73
C GLN A 243 -12.29 9.24 -28.78
N THR A 244 -11.03 9.46 -29.14
CA THR A 244 -10.59 10.49 -30.11
C THR A 244 -10.12 9.91 -31.44
N GLY A 245 -10.22 8.59 -31.64
CA GLY A 245 -9.92 7.91 -32.90
C GLY A 245 -11.13 7.09 -33.33
#